data_AF-A0A4P7U965-F1
#
_entry.id   AF-A0A4P7U965-F1
#
_cell.length_a   1.000
_cell.length_b   1.000
_cell.length_c   1.000
_cell.angle_alpha   90.00
_cell.angle_beta   90.00
_cell.angle_gamma   90.00
#
_symmetry.space_group_name_H-M   'P 1'
#
loop_
_entity.id
_entity.type
_entity.pdbx_description
1 polymer ?
#
loop_
_entity_poly.entity_id
_entity_poly.type
_entity_poly.pdbx_seq_one_letter_code
_entity_poly.pdbx_strand_id
1 'polypeptide(L)'
;MDRPITPVNDWRPVVPPTLGGWTPTRSLCVVMPAHNPKHLATVLASLAAQTYPTELTEVVVVDDGSEPAVVLPDVRPERTRVVRVTEGGARQRARHRRRGQRLRDPDVARR
;
A
#
# COMPACT_ATOMS: atom_id res chain seq x y z
N MET A 1 11.78 -28.60 0.78
CA MET A 1 10.45 -28.07 1.16
C MET A 1 9.87 -27.39 -0.07
N ASP A 2 8.70 -27.85 -0.51
CA ASP A 2 8.00 -27.30 -1.67
C ASP A 2 7.44 -25.92 -1.32
N ARG A 3 7.87 -24.88 -2.04
CA ARG A 3 7.53 -23.48 -1.72
C ARG A 3 6.51 -23.01 -2.75
N PRO A 4 5.32 -22.51 -2.33
CA PRO A 4 4.27 -22.16 -3.27
C PRO A 4 4.75 -21.09 -4.25
N ILE A 5 4.83 -21.46 -5.54
CA ILE A 5 5.23 -20.56 -6.61
C ILE A 5 4.03 -19.65 -6.88
N THR A 6 4.19 -18.35 -6.61
CA THR A 6 3.20 -17.34 -7.00
C THR A 6 3.72 -16.65 -8.27
N PRO A 7 3.20 -16.94 -9.47
CA PRO A 7 3.80 -16.56 -10.77
C PRO A 7 4.11 -15.07 -11.05
N VAL A 8 3.84 -14.14 -10.14
CA VAL A 8 4.22 -12.70 -10.27
C VAL A 8 5.00 -12.18 -9.08
N ASN A 9 5.18 -12.98 -8.03
CA ASN A 9 5.98 -12.54 -6.92
C ASN A 9 7.39 -13.10 -7.11
N ASP A 10 8.30 -12.23 -7.52
CA ASP A 10 9.72 -12.57 -7.52
C ASP A 10 10.19 -12.60 -6.05
N TRP A 11 10.23 -13.80 -5.47
CA TRP A 11 10.73 -14.04 -4.12
C TRP A 11 12.26 -14.18 -4.09
N ARG A 12 12.99 -13.75 -5.13
CA ARG A 12 14.45 -13.77 -5.11
C ARG A 12 14.98 -12.88 -3.97
N PRO A 13 16.05 -13.31 -3.28
CA PRO A 13 16.72 -12.47 -2.29
C PRO A 13 17.16 -11.16 -2.94
N VAL A 14 16.80 -10.04 -2.32
CA VAL A 14 17.35 -8.73 -2.69
C VAL A 14 18.58 -8.53 -1.82
N VAL A 15 19.71 -8.15 -2.45
CA VAL A 15 20.88 -7.70 -1.71
C VAL A 15 20.62 -6.24 -1.33
N PRO A 16 20.38 -5.91 -0.05
CA PRO A 16 20.12 -4.54 0.33
C PRO A 16 21.40 -3.70 0.20
N PRO A 17 21.29 -2.41 -0.11
CA PRO A 17 22.41 -1.49 0.02
C PRO A 17 22.86 -1.41 1.49
N THR A 18 24.08 -0.90 1.71
CA THR A 18 24.57 -0.60 3.06
C THR A 18 23.61 0.37 3.77
N LEU A 19 23.42 0.17 5.08
CA LEU A 19 22.53 1.03 5.86
C LEU A 19 23.05 2.48 5.80
N GLY A 20 22.17 3.41 5.44
CA GLY A 20 22.53 4.83 5.23
C GLY A 20 23.21 5.14 3.88
N GLY A 21 23.59 4.13 3.09
CA GLY A 21 24.22 4.30 1.77
C GLY A 21 23.23 4.48 0.62
N TRP A 22 21.93 4.44 0.89
CA TRP A 22 20.89 4.52 -0.12
C TRP A 22 20.03 5.77 0.02
N THR A 23 19.86 6.48 -1.10
CA THR A 23 18.99 7.64 -1.19
C THR A 23 17.69 7.28 -1.91
N PRO A 24 16.54 7.43 -1.24
CA PRO A 24 15.22 7.32 -1.85
C PRO A 24 15.02 8.25 -3.06
N THR A 25 14.57 7.69 -4.18
CA THR A 25 14.26 8.48 -5.39
C THR A 25 12.96 8.06 -6.07
N ARG A 26 12.31 7.00 -5.61
CA ARG A 26 11.10 6.45 -6.24
C ARG A 26 9.86 6.82 -5.45
N SER A 27 8.74 7.04 -6.10
CA SER A 27 7.47 7.15 -5.37
C SER A 27 7.07 5.78 -4.85
N LEU A 28 6.60 5.75 -3.60
CA LEU A 28 6.03 4.59 -2.94
C LEU A 28 4.53 4.84 -2.74
N CYS A 29 3.70 3.88 -3.18
CA CYS A 29 2.29 3.87 -2.87
C CYS A 29 1.95 2.63 -2.05
N VAL A 30 1.45 2.83 -0.83
CA VAL A 30 0.97 1.76 0.05
C VAL A 30 -0.55 1.69 -0.08
N VAL A 31 -1.05 0.57 -0.62
CA VAL A 31 -2.49 0.31 -0.73
C VAL A 31 -2.92 -0.62 0.40
N MET A 32 -3.80 -0.12 1.27
CA MET A 32 -4.27 -0.82 2.46
C MET A 32 -5.76 -1.15 2.34
N PRO A 33 -6.15 -2.39 1.98
CA PRO A 33 -7.54 -2.80 2.06
C PRO A 33 -8.00 -2.86 3.52
N ALA A 34 -9.18 -2.32 3.79
CA ALA A 34 -9.75 -2.19 5.12
C ALA A 34 -11.24 -2.57 5.12
N HIS A 35 -11.63 -3.46 6.03
CA HIS A 35 -13.01 -3.76 6.37
C HIS A 35 -13.11 -3.90 7.89
N ASN A 36 -13.78 -2.95 8.56
CA ASN A 36 -13.86 -2.83 10.02
C ASN A 36 -12.49 -2.96 10.73
N PRO A 37 -11.48 -2.17 10.35
CA PRO A 37 -10.11 -2.37 10.81
C PRO A 37 -9.93 -1.94 12.28
N LYS A 38 -9.41 -2.84 13.11
CA LYS A 38 -9.14 -2.57 14.53
C LYS A 38 -7.83 -1.80 14.80
N HIS A 39 -6.86 -1.91 13.89
CA HIS A 39 -5.49 -1.41 14.10
C HIS A 39 -5.04 -0.40 13.04
N LEU A 40 -5.98 0.18 12.27
CA LEU A 40 -5.63 1.12 11.20
C LEU A 40 -4.81 2.29 11.73
N ALA A 41 -5.18 2.84 12.89
CA ALA A 41 -4.45 3.94 13.51
C ALA A 41 -2.99 3.60 13.83
N THR A 42 -2.76 2.42 14.41
CA THR A 42 -1.39 1.95 14.72
C THR A 42 -0.57 1.77 13.45
N VAL A 43 -1.15 1.19 12.39
CA VAL A 43 -0.42 0.99 11.13
C VAL A 43 -0.10 2.33 10.48
N LEU A 44 -1.04 3.27 10.43
CA LEU A 44 -0.80 4.60 9.88
C LEU A 44 0.24 5.38 10.69
N ALA A 45 0.23 5.27 12.02
CA ALA A 45 1.26 5.87 12.86
C ALA A 45 2.66 5.28 12.58
N SER A 46 2.75 3.95 12.43
CA SER A 46 4.01 3.28 12.06
C SER A 46 4.51 3.67 10.68
N LEU A 47 3.60 3.92 9.72
CA LEU A 47 3.96 4.44 8.41
C LEU A 47 4.41 5.90 8.47
N ALA A 48 3.82 6.72 9.34
CA ALA A 48 4.23 8.11 9.55
C ALA A 48 5.64 8.21 10.16
N ALA A 49 6.08 7.20 10.90
CA ALA A 49 7.39 7.15 11.53
C ALA A 49 8.51 6.60 10.61
N GLN A 50 8.24 6.33 9.34
CA GLN A 50 9.24 5.79 8.41
C GLN A 50 10.29 6.83 8.05
N THR A 51 11.51 6.35 7.78
CA THR A 51 12.62 7.18 7.28
C THR A 51 12.55 7.42 5.77
N TYR A 52 11.62 6.78 5.07
CA TYR A 52 11.36 7.09 3.66
C TYR A 52 10.70 8.46 3.55
N PRO A 53 11.13 9.35 2.62
CA PRO A 53 10.63 10.70 2.56
C PRO A 53 9.10 10.76 2.36
N THR A 54 8.44 11.63 3.13
CA THR A 54 6.98 11.78 3.15
C THR A 54 6.44 12.24 1.80
N GLU A 55 7.18 13.10 1.11
CA GLU A 55 6.85 13.61 -0.21
C GLU A 55 6.86 12.52 -1.28
N LEU A 56 7.60 11.43 -1.06
CA LEU A 56 7.63 10.26 -1.94
C LEU A 56 6.65 9.16 -1.52
N THR A 57 5.95 9.30 -0.39
CA THR A 57 5.07 8.26 0.16
C THR A 57 3.60 8.66 0.04
N GLU A 58 2.79 7.85 -0.65
CA GLU A 58 1.33 7.92 -0.65
C GLU A 58 0.75 6.70 0.08
N VAL A 59 -0.30 6.91 0.89
CA VAL A 59 -1.09 5.83 1.47
C VAL A 59 -2.54 5.92 1.01
N VAL A 60 -3.06 4.84 0.45
CA VAL A 60 -4.44 4.72 0.00
C VAL A 60 -5.12 3.63 0.81
N VAL A 61 -6.03 4.03 1.69
CA VAL A 61 -6.88 3.10 2.45
C VAL A 61 -8.12 2.81 1.62
N VAL A 62 -8.33 1.57 1.24
CA VAL A 62 -9.51 1.14 0.48
C VAL A 62 -10.52 0.58 1.47
N ASP A 63 -11.54 1.37 1.79
CA ASP A 63 -12.63 0.98 2.67
C ASP A 63 -13.65 0.12 1.92
N ASP A 64 -13.59 -1.18 2.15
CA ASP A 64 -14.44 -2.21 1.54
C ASP A 64 -15.73 -2.40 2.36
N GLY A 65 -16.46 -1.29 2.58
CA GLY A 65 -17.76 -1.31 3.24
C GLY A 65 -17.71 -1.49 4.76
N SER A 66 -16.78 -0.83 5.44
CA SER A 66 -16.77 -0.79 6.92
C SER A 66 -17.99 -0.05 7.47
N GLU A 67 -18.44 -0.47 8.65
CA GLU A 67 -19.47 0.17 9.46
C GLU A 67 -18.99 0.30 10.92
N PRO A 68 -18.72 1.53 11.42
CA PRO A 68 -18.79 2.80 10.70
C PRO A 68 -17.74 2.92 9.59
N ALA A 69 -17.96 3.87 8.67
CA ALA A 69 -17.01 4.16 7.60
C ALA A 69 -15.62 4.49 8.14
N VAL A 70 -14.58 4.11 7.39
CA VAL A 70 -13.21 4.35 7.81
C VAL A 70 -12.93 5.85 7.87
N VAL A 71 -12.50 6.31 9.05
CA VAL A 71 -12.03 7.68 9.29
C VAL A 71 -10.52 7.65 9.49
N LEU A 72 -9.82 8.62 8.89
CA LEU A 72 -8.38 8.74 9.06
C LEU A 72 -8.05 9.35 10.44
N PRO A 73 -7.11 8.76 11.19
CA PRO A 73 -6.60 9.32 12.44
C PRO A 73 -5.72 10.55 12.16
N ASP A 74 -5.49 11.37 13.18
CA ASP A 74 -4.61 12.55 13.06
C ASP A 74 -3.17 12.17 12.72
N VAL A 75 -2.63 11.13 13.38
CA VAL A 75 -1.28 10.63 13.11
C VAL A 75 -1.30 9.67 11.92
N ARG A 76 -0.80 10.13 10.79
CA ARG A 76 -0.71 9.39 9.52
C ARG A 76 0.33 10.04 8.59
N PRO A 77 0.83 9.33 7.55
CA PRO A 77 1.61 9.97 6.50
C PRO A 77 0.82 11.12 5.86
N GLU A 78 1.52 12.18 5.46
CA GLU A 78 0.88 13.41 4.97
C GLU A 78 -0.05 13.14 3.77
N ARG A 79 0.39 12.30 2.83
CA ARG A 79 -0.36 11.96 1.61
C ARG A 79 -1.22 10.71 1.81
N THR A 80 -2.05 10.72 2.84
CA THR A 80 -2.99 9.61 3.14
C THR A 80 -4.43 9.96 2.73
N ARG A 81 -5.10 9.05 2.03
CA ARG A 81 -6.52 9.20 1.65
C ARG A 81 -7.30 7.90 1.77
N VAL A 82 -8.62 8.01 1.96
CA VAL A 82 -9.55 6.87 1.95
C VAL A 82 -10.31 6.84 0.64
N VAL A 83 -10.47 5.65 0.07
CA VAL A 83 -11.35 5.36 -1.06
C VAL A 83 -12.38 4.34 -0.59
N ARG A 84 -13.65 4.73 -0.54
CA ARG A 84 -14.74 3.82 -0.16
C ARG A 84 -15.31 3.12 -1.39
N VAL A 85 -15.48 1.81 -1.30
CA VAL A 85 -16.13 1.01 -2.34
C VAL A 85 -17.64 1.07 -2.12
N THR A 86 -18.38 1.73 -3.01
CA THR A 86 -19.86 1.77 -2.97
C THR A 86 -20.45 0.66 -3.84
N GLU A 87 -21.59 0.07 -3.41
CA GLU A 87 -22.26 -1.00 -4.15
C GLU A 87 -22.71 -0.51 -5.54
N GLY A 88 -22.36 -1.29 -6.57
CA GLY A 88 -22.36 -0.91 -7.99
C GLY A 88 -21.13 -1.48 -8.73
N GLY A 89 -20.06 -1.78 -8.00
CA GLY A 89 -18.89 -2.53 -8.47
C GLY A 89 -19.05 -4.05 -8.41
N ALA A 90 -20.19 -4.60 -8.83
CA ALA A 90 -20.59 -6.02 -8.71
C ALA A 90 -19.74 -7.05 -9.50
N ARG A 91 -18.44 -6.78 -9.74
CA ARG A 91 -17.47 -7.72 -10.34
C ARG A 91 -16.21 -7.99 -9.48
N GLN A 92 -16.18 -7.60 -8.21
CA GLN A 92 -14.97 -7.77 -7.37
C GLN A 92 -15.14 -8.61 -6.09
N ARG A 93 -16.30 -9.24 -5.86
CA ARG A 93 -16.56 -10.15 -4.71
C ARG A 93 -15.75 -11.48 -4.73
N ALA A 94 -14.74 -11.64 -5.59
CA ALA A 94 -13.92 -12.86 -5.69
C ALA A 94 -12.50 -12.69 -6.28
N ARG A 95 -11.96 -11.47 -6.45
CA ARG A 95 -10.72 -11.27 -7.23
C ARG A 95 -9.71 -10.27 -6.64
N HIS A 96 -9.28 -10.47 -5.40
CA HIS A 96 -8.13 -9.73 -4.83
C HIS A 96 -6.87 -10.59 -4.67
N ARG A 97 -6.59 -11.50 -5.61
CA ARG A 97 -5.25 -12.12 -5.70
C ARG A 97 -4.20 -11.30 -6.46
N ARG A 98 -4.54 -10.36 -7.36
CA ARG A 98 -3.54 -9.63 -8.19
C ARG A 98 -4.06 -8.33 -8.83
N ARG A 99 -4.44 -7.30 -8.08
CA ARG A 99 -4.85 -6.00 -8.68
C ARG A 99 -4.40 -4.76 -7.88
N GLY A 100 -3.18 -4.78 -7.36
CA GLY A 100 -2.54 -3.58 -6.78
C GLY A 100 -1.86 -2.64 -7.80
N GLN A 101 -1.94 -2.91 -9.11
CA GLN A 101 -1.06 -2.29 -10.12
C GLN A 101 -1.73 -1.28 -11.06
N ARG A 102 -2.76 -0.54 -10.63
CA ARG A 102 -3.29 0.51 -11.50
C ARG A 102 -3.70 1.77 -10.74
N LEU A 103 -2.73 2.33 -10.03
CA LEU A 103 -2.71 3.74 -9.68
C LEU A 103 -1.29 4.26 -9.96
N ARG A 104 -1.19 5.04 -11.05
CA ARG A 104 -0.04 5.79 -11.56
C ARG A 104 1.16 5.00 -12.13
N ASP A 105 1.36 5.17 -13.44
CA ASP A 105 2.68 5.16 -14.10
C ASP A 105 2.77 6.52 -14.82
N PRO A 106 3.83 7.30 -14.59
CA PRO A 106 4.90 7.31 -15.59
C PRO A 106 6.30 7.20 -14.99
N ASP A 107 7.20 6.60 -15.77
CA ASP A 107 8.67 6.54 -15.65
C ASP A 107 9.32 5.37 -14.89
N VAL A 108 9.12 4.16 -15.43
CA VAL A 108 10.18 3.13 -15.45
C VAL A 108 11.10 3.38 -16.64
N ALA A 109 12.05 4.31 -16.47
CA ALA A 109 13.22 4.40 -17.34
C ALA A 109 14.07 3.14 -17.18
N ARG A 110 14.19 2.38 -18.28
CA ARG A 110 15.08 1.24 -18.43
C ARG A 110 16.54 1.66 -18.24
N ARG A 111 17.29 0.88 -17.47
CA ARG A 111 18.72 0.61 -17.68
C ARG A 111 18.98 -0.85 -17.35
#